data_AF-A0A5K1H4G9-F1
#
_entry.id   AF-A0A5K1H4G9-F1
#
_cell.length_a   1.000
_cell.length_b   1.000
_cell.length_c   1.000
_cell.angle_alpha   90.00
_cell.angle_beta   90.00
_cell.angle_gamma   90.00
#
_symmetry.space_group_name_H-M   'P 1'
#
loop_
_entity.id
_entity.type
_entity.pdbx_description
1 polymer ?
#
loop_
_entity_poly.entity_id
_entity_poly.type
_entity_poly.pdbx_seq_one_letter_code
_entity_poly.pdbx_strand_id
1 'polypeptide(L)'
;LAFVLFLYYVARPAMRWVSLRTPEGEGVNEMYVNLILAATMGFAFTTDAIGLRPAFGAFAFGLVIPDGPLSRALIEKLEDFTFGLFLPLFFITTGLKINIHFITSGAWVLCLIIATSALTKTLATLAVGMLYGMSLRDGFLLSLLTNTKGVVDVVVLVQLYDKS
;
A
#
# COMPACT_ATOMS: atom_id res chain seq x y z
N LEU A 1 -4.89 -16.36 14.13
CA LEU A 1 -5.89 -16.04 15.19
C LEU A 1 -5.27 -15.33 16.39
N ALA A 2 -4.20 -15.85 17.02
CA ALA A 2 -3.55 -15.20 18.16
C ALA A 2 -3.09 -13.74 17.90
N PHE A 3 -2.52 -13.47 16.73
CA PHE A 3 -2.11 -12.11 16.33
C PHE A 3 -3.30 -11.13 16.19
N VAL A 4 -4.41 -11.59 15.62
CA VAL A 4 -5.64 -10.80 15.46
C VAL A 4 -6.29 -10.53 16.82
N LEU A 5 -6.29 -11.52 17.71
CA LEU A 5 -6.75 -11.36 19.09
C LEU A 5 -5.88 -10.36 19.87
N PHE A 6 -4.56 -10.42 19.72
CA PHE A 6 -3.63 -9.48 20.34
C PHE A 6 -3.83 -8.04 19.84
N LEU A 7 -3.99 -7.84 18.52
CA LEU A 7 -4.33 -6.53 17.95
C LEU A 7 -5.66 -6.00 18.52
N TYR A 8 -6.68 -6.85 18.60
CA TYR A 8 -7.99 -6.43 19.09
C TYR A 8 -8.00 -6.16 20.61
N TYR A 9 -7.30 -6.96 21.40
CA TYR A 9 -7.28 -6.84 22.87
C TYR A 9 -6.24 -5.86 23.42
N VAL A 10 -5.16 -5.57 22.69
CA VAL A 10 -4.08 -4.71 23.18
C VAL A 10 -4.02 -3.39 22.41
N ALA A 11 -4.03 -3.42 21.08
CA ALA A 11 -3.88 -2.19 20.28
C ALA A 11 -5.13 -1.30 20.37
N ARG A 12 -6.33 -1.88 20.28
CA ARG A 12 -7.60 -1.13 20.35
C ARG A 12 -7.82 -0.36 21.67
N PRO A 13 -7.65 -0.97 22.86
CA PRO A 13 -7.78 -0.23 24.11
C PRO A 13 -6.63 0.76 24.33
N ALA A 14 -5.38 0.43 23.95
CA ALA A 14 -4.26 1.36 24.06
C ALA A 14 -4.49 2.63 23.22
N MET A 15 -4.98 2.48 21.99
CA MET A 15 -5.31 3.61 21.11
C MET A 15 -6.47 4.45 21.63
N ARG A 16 -7.52 3.83 22.19
CA ARG A 16 -8.59 4.57 22.89
C ARG A 16 -8.06 5.32 24.10
N TRP A 17 -7.11 4.74 24.84
CA TRP A 17 -6.51 5.36 26.02
C TRP A 17 -5.63 6.57 25.66
N VAL A 18 -4.90 6.48 24.55
CA VAL A 18 -4.12 7.60 23.98
C VAL A 18 -5.07 8.70 23.46
N SER A 19 -6.16 8.34 22.78
CA SER A 19 -7.18 9.30 22.31
C SER A 19 -7.85 10.04 23.47
N LEU A 20 -8.16 9.35 24.58
CA LEU A 20 -8.77 9.97 25.76
C LEU A 20 -7.80 10.87 26.54
N ARG A 21 -6.49 10.71 26.35
CA ARG A 21 -5.44 11.54 26.97
C ARG A 21 -4.95 12.67 26.06
N THR A 22 -5.51 12.79 24.86
CA THR A 22 -5.22 13.89 23.95
C THR A 22 -6.40 14.88 24.04
N PRO A 23 -6.30 15.97 24.81
CA PRO A 23 -7.37 16.95 24.90
C PRO A 23 -7.62 17.61 23.54
N GLU A 24 -8.88 17.71 23.14
CA GLU A 24 -9.32 18.45 21.96
C GLU A 24 -8.97 19.93 22.14
N GLY A 25 -7.88 20.40 21.53
CA GLY A 25 -7.57 21.83 21.44
C GLY A 25 -6.11 22.24 21.55
N GLU A 26 -5.21 21.39 22.04
CA GLU A 26 -3.76 21.67 22.01
C GLU A 26 -3.09 20.92 20.85
N GLY A 27 -2.12 21.56 20.19
CA GLY A 27 -1.40 20.98 19.05
C GLY A 27 -0.93 19.56 19.37
N VAL A 28 -1.24 18.62 18.47
CA VAL A 28 -0.87 17.21 18.64
C VAL A 28 0.64 17.13 18.89
N ASN A 29 1.02 16.70 20.09
CA ASN A 29 2.43 16.62 20.46
C ASN A 29 3.13 15.59 19.55
N GLU A 30 4.23 15.99 18.91
CA GLU A 30 5.01 15.14 17.99
C GLU A 30 5.42 13.80 18.64
N MET A 31 5.52 13.77 19.97
CA MET A 31 5.76 12.56 20.75
C MET A 31 4.73 11.46 20.49
N TYR A 32 3.44 11.80 20.31
CA TYR A 32 2.40 10.81 20.01
C TYR A 32 2.51 10.27 18.60
N VAL A 33 2.88 11.11 17.62
CA VAL A 33 3.10 10.68 16.23
C VAL A 33 4.27 9.70 16.17
N ASN A 34 5.38 10.02 16.83
CA ASN A 34 6.54 9.13 16.94
C ASN A 34 6.21 7.81 17.65
N LEU A 35 5.40 7.85 18.70
CA LEU A 35 4.97 6.65 19.41
C LEU A 35 4.13 5.72 18.52
N ILE A 36 3.21 6.28 17.72
CA ILE A 36 2.36 5.52 16.80
C ILE A 36 3.19 4.94 15.65
N LEU A 37 4.16 5.70 15.12
CA LEU A 37 5.10 5.19 14.12
C LEU A 37 5.94 4.03 14.67
N ALA A 38 6.48 4.16 15.89
CA ALA A 38 7.23 3.11 16.56
C ALA A 38 6.37 1.86 16.83
N ALA A 39 5.11 2.06 17.25
CA ALA A 39 4.15 0.96 17.43
C ALA A 39 3.86 0.26 16.09
N THR A 40 3.67 1.02 15.01
CA THR A 40 3.46 0.47 13.66
C THR A 40 4.64 -0.41 13.22
N MET A 41 5.88 0.04 13.47
CA MET A 41 7.08 -0.76 13.22
C MET A 41 7.12 -2.03 14.09
N GLY A 42 6.76 -1.95 15.37
CA GLY A 42 6.67 -3.10 16.26
C GLY A 42 5.64 -4.14 15.81
N PHE A 43 4.47 -3.69 15.33
CA PHE A 43 3.45 -4.59 14.77
C PHE A 43 3.88 -5.22 13.44
N ALA A 44 4.58 -4.48 12.59
CA ALA A 44 5.17 -5.04 11.38
C ALA A 44 6.21 -6.13 11.70
N PHE A 45 7.11 -5.86 12.65
CA PHE A 45 8.17 -6.81 13.07
C PHE A 45 7.60 -8.08 13.72
N THR A 46 6.62 -7.94 14.62
CA THR A 46 5.94 -9.10 15.23
C THR A 46 5.19 -9.94 14.19
N THR A 47 4.59 -9.31 13.17
CA THR A 47 3.95 -10.03 12.06
C THR A 47 4.96 -10.81 11.23
N ASP A 48 6.12 -10.20 10.98
CA ASP A 48 7.23 -10.82 10.25
C ASP A 48 7.78 -12.04 11.01
N ALA A 49 7.95 -11.92 12.33
CA ALA A 49 8.40 -13.02 13.20
C ALA A 49 7.44 -14.23 13.21
N ILE A 50 6.15 -14.01 12.93
CA ILE A 50 5.13 -15.07 12.84
C ILE A 50 5.11 -15.70 11.43
N GLY A 51 5.89 -15.17 10.48
CA GLY A 51 5.98 -15.64 9.09
C GLY A 51 4.91 -15.05 8.17
N LEU A 52 4.23 -13.98 8.60
CA LEU A 52 3.31 -13.22 7.74
C LEU A 52 4.03 -12.01 7.13
N ARG A 53 3.43 -11.41 6.10
CA ARG A 53 3.97 -10.19 5.48
C ARG A 53 3.92 -9.01 6.47
N PRO A 54 5.04 -8.31 6.74
CA PRO A 54 5.07 -7.16 7.67
C PRO A 54 4.03 -6.09 7.35
N ALA A 55 3.75 -5.86 6.06
CA ALA A 55 2.77 -4.89 5.58
C ALA A 55 1.35 -5.15 6.14
N PHE A 56 0.98 -6.40 6.37
CA PHE A 56 -0.32 -6.73 6.94
C PHE A 56 -0.45 -6.28 8.40
N GLY A 57 0.64 -6.40 9.18
CA GLY A 57 0.68 -5.95 10.57
C GLY A 57 0.56 -4.44 10.72
N ALA A 58 1.32 -3.70 9.91
CA ALA A 58 1.23 -2.24 9.86
C ALA A 58 -0.17 -1.77 9.43
N PHE A 59 -0.75 -2.39 8.40
CA PHE A 59 -2.10 -2.08 7.93
C PHE A 59 -3.17 -2.33 8.99
N ALA A 60 -3.11 -3.48 9.66
CA ALA A 60 -4.07 -3.83 10.70
C ALA A 60 -4.01 -2.86 11.90
N PHE A 61 -2.81 -2.40 12.27
CA PHE A 61 -2.66 -1.37 13.30
C PHE A 61 -3.18 -0.01 12.83
N GLY A 62 -2.91 0.37 11.58
CA GLY A 62 -3.43 1.60 10.96
C GLY A 62 -4.96 1.69 10.99
N LEU A 63 -5.68 0.59 10.75
CA LEU A 63 -7.15 0.54 10.84
C LEU A 63 -7.71 0.78 12.25
N VAL A 64 -6.89 0.64 13.30
CA VAL A 64 -7.29 0.88 14.69
C VAL A 64 -7.18 2.37 15.05
N ILE A 65 -6.45 3.16 14.26
CA ILE A 65 -6.25 4.59 14.48
C ILE A 65 -7.58 5.33 14.23
N PRO A 66 -8.11 6.07 15.21
CA PRO A 66 -9.34 6.83 15.03
C PRO A 66 -9.12 8.03 14.10
N ASP A 67 -10.13 8.33 13.30
CA ASP A 67 -10.15 9.52 12.46
C ASP A 67 -10.13 10.79 13.32
N GLY A 68 -9.19 11.69 13.07
CA GLY A 68 -9.02 12.90 13.87
C GLY A 68 -7.73 13.69 13.58
N PRO A 69 -7.43 14.75 14.35
CA PRO A 69 -6.23 15.57 14.15
C PRO A 69 -4.93 14.77 14.26
N LEU A 70 -4.92 13.71 15.09
CA LEU A 70 -3.79 12.79 15.23
C LEU A 70 -3.53 12.01 13.93
N SER A 71 -4.58 11.46 13.31
CA SER A 71 -4.46 10.75 12.04
C SER A 71 -3.94 11.65 10.92
N ARG A 72 -4.37 12.92 10.88
CA ARG A 72 -3.90 13.90 9.89
C ARG A 72 -2.42 14.22 10.05
N ALA A 73 -1.98 14.51 11.28
CA ALA A 73 -0.58 14.76 11.57
C ALA A 73 0.30 13.55 11.23
N LEU A 74 -0.18 12.33 11.48
CA LEU A 74 0.52 11.09 11.10
C LEU A 74 0.62 10.95 9.57
N ILE A 75 -0.49 11.18 8.84
CA ILE A 75 -0.54 11.10 7.38
C ILE A 75 0.43 12.13 6.78
N GLU A 76 0.41 13.38 7.24
CA GLU A 76 1.27 14.43 6.72
C GLU A 76 2.77 14.10 6.88
N LYS A 77 3.18 13.61 8.07
CA LYS A 77 4.56 13.17 8.29
C LYS A 77 4.92 11.97 7.40
N LEU A 78 4.04 10.97 7.31
CA LEU A 78 4.26 9.80 6.45
C LEU A 78 4.34 10.18 4.97
N GLU A 79 3.51 11.12 4.54
CA GLU A 79 3.46 11.63 3.17
C GLU A 79 4.76 12.33 2.82
N ASP A 80 5.26 13.18 3.72
CA ASP A 80 6.54 13.89 3.54
C ASP A 80 7.73 12.92 3.45
N PHE A 81 7.79 11.88 4.30
CA PHE A 81 8.78 10.82 4.19
C PHE A 81 8.62 9.99 2.91
N THR A 82 7.38 9.69 2.51
CA THR A 82 7.08 8.86 1.35
C THR A 82 7.49 9.56 0.08
N PHE A 83 7.03 10.79 -0.13
CA PHE A 83 7.33 11.55 -1.34
C PHE A 83 8.74 12.13 -1.33
N GLY A 84 9.25 12.54 -0.17
CA GLY A 84 10.57 13.14 -0.04
C GLY A 84 11.73 12.14 -0.11
N LEU A 85 11.56 10.92 0.40
CA LEU A 85 12.66 9.95 0.53
C LEU A 85 12.35 8.59 -0.11
N PHE A 86 11.24 7.94 0.25
CA PHE A 86 10.98 6.56 -0.17
C PHE A 86 10.69 6.45 -1.66
N LEU A 87 9.93 7.39 -2.24
CA LEU A 87 9.55 7.36 -3.64
C LEU A 87 10.77 7.54 -4.56
N PRO A 88 11.66 8.54 -4.38
CA PRO A 88 12.90 8.62 -5.13
C PRO A 88 13.78 7.38 -4.98
N LEU A 89 13.96 6.88 -3.75
CA LEU A 89 14.77 5.70 -3.48
C LEU A 89 14.21 4.44 -4.17
N PHE A 90 12.88 4.30 -4.16
CA PHE A 90 12.18 3.23 -4.85
C PHE A 90 12.40 3.28 -6.37
N PHE A 91 12.34 4.47 -6.97
CA PHE A 91 12.61 4.62 -8.40
C PHE A 91 14.06 4.32 -8.76
N ILE A 92 15.02 4.72 -7.92
CA ILE A 92 16.44 4.41 -8.14
C ILE A 92 16.68 2.90 -8.06
N THR A 93 16.22 2.25 -6.99
CA THR A 93 16.43 0.81 -6.77
C THR A 93 15.72 -0.04 -7.82
N THR A 94 14.50 0.34 -8.21
CA THR A 94 13.75 -0.36 -9.27
C THR A 94 14.40 -0.11 -10.62
N GLY A 95 14.77 1.13 -10.93
CA GLY A 95 15.42 1.51 -12.18
C GLY A 95 16.75 0.79 -12.41
N LEU A 96 17.55 0.60 -11.35
CA LEU A 96 18.82 -0.12 -11.43
C LEU A 96 18.65 -1.61 -11.76
N LYS A 97 17.51 -2.21 -11.39
CA LYS A 97 17.18 -3.60 -11.75
C LYS A 97 16.76 -3.74 -13.22
N ILE A 98 16.45 -2.65 -13.92
CA ILE A 98 16.01 -2.68 -15.32
C ILE A 98 17.21 -2.89 -16.24
N ASN A 99 17.24 -4.05 -16.92
CA ASN A 99 18.24 -4.33 -17.93
C ASN A 99 17.80 -3.78 -19.30
N ILE A 100 18.40 -2.65 -19.70
CA ILE A 100 18.09 -1.95 -20.97
C ILE A 100 18.42 -2.82 -22.19
N HIS A 101 19.46 -3.67 -22.11
CA HIS A 101 19.88 -4.52 -23.21
C HIS A 101 18.80 -5.54 -23.59
N PHE A 102 18.12 -6.11 -22.58
CA PHE A 102 17.01 -7.05 -22.77
C PHE A 102 15.77 -6.37 -23.40
N ILE A 103 15.56 -5.09 -23.11
CA ILE A 103 14.47 -4.30 -23.68
C ILE A 103 14.70 -4.08 -25.18
N THR A 104 15.91 -3.73 -25.60
CA THR A 104 16.20 -3.46 -27.02
C THR A 104 16.18 -4.71 -27.88
N SER A 105 16.65 -5.86 -27.38
CA SER A 105 16.66 -7.12 -28.13
C SER A 105 15.28 -7.79 -28.23
N GLY A 106 14.39 -7.53 -27.27
CA GLY A 106 13.09 -8.20 -27.12
C GLY A 106 11.86 -7.29 -27.21
N ALA A 107 12.02 -6.03 -27.64
CA ALA A 107 10.98 -5.00 -27.61
C ALA A 107 9.64 -5.45 -28.21
N TRP A 108 9.68 -6.19 -29.33
CA TRP A 108 8.48 -6.70 -29.98
C TRP A 108 7.72 -7.71 -29.12
N VAL A 109 8.44 -8.63 -28.47
CA VAL A 109 7.86 -9.64 -27.58
C VAL A 109 7.29 -8.97 -26.34
N LEU A 110 7.98 -7.97 -25.78
CA LEU A 110 7.48 -7.18 -24.66
C LEU A 110 6.20 -6.42 -25.03
N CYS A 111 6.15 -5.78 -26.20
CA CYS A 111 4.94 -5.13 -26.71
C CYS A 111 3.77 -6.13 -26.84
N LEU A 112 4.02 -7.34 -27.34
CA LEU A 112 2.98 -8.37 -27.43
C LEU A 112 2.49 -8.82 -26.05
N ILE A 113 3.39 -9.03 -25.09
CA ILE A 113 3.00 -9.41 -23.71
C ILE A 113 2.17 -8.30 -23.06
N ILE A 114 2.57 -7.04 -23.22
CA ILE A 114 1.84 -5.89 -22.69
C ILE A 114 0.47 -5.77 -23.36
N ALA A 115 0.40 -5.86 -24.69
CA ALA A 115 -0.83 -5.76 -25.45
C ALA A 115 -1.81 -6.88 -25.11
N THR A 116 -1.34 -8.14 -25.09
CA THR A 116 -2.18 -9.28 -24.72
C THR A 116 -2.66 -9.19 -23.28
N SER A 117 -1.79 -8.84 -22.32
CA SER A 117 -2.19 -8.64 -20.93
C SER A 117 -3.22 -7.51 -20.77
N ALA A 118 -3.03 -6.40 -21.48
CA ALA A 118 -3.96 -5.28 -21.47
C ALA A 118 -5.32 -5.68 -22.05
N LEU A 119 -5.35 -6.36 -23.19
CA LEU A 119 -6.57 -6.87 -23.81
C LEU A 119 -7.31 -7.86 -22.92
N THR A 120 -6.59 -8.79 -22.28
CA THR A 120 -7.22 -9.73 -21.34
C THR A 120 -7.86 -9.00 -20.17
N LYS A 121 -7.16 -8.02 -19.58
CA LYS A 121 -7.71 -7.21 -18.48
C LYS A 121 -8.93 -6.41 -18.93
N THR A 122 -8.85 -5.69 -20.05
CA THR A 122 -9.96 -4.88 -20.54
C THR A 122 -11.19 -5.72 -20.87
N LEU A 123 -11.02 -6.87 -21.52
CA LEU A 123 -12.12 -7.79 -21.79
C LEU A 123 -12.74 -8.34 -20.49
N ALA A 124 -11.91 -8.72 -19.52
CA ALA A 124 -12.38 -9.23 -18.24
C ALA A 124 -13.16 -8.16 -17.46
N THR A 125 -12.64 -6.93 -17.36
CA THR A 125 -13.29 -5.84 -16.63
C THR A 125 -14.53 -5.32 -17.34
N LEU A 126 -14.55 -5.29 -18.68
CA LEU A 126 -15.74 -4.97 -19.46
C LEU A 126 -16.83 -6.02 -19.28
N ALA A 127 -16.48 -7.32 -19.33
CA ALA A 127 -17.44 -8.40 -19.12
C ALA A 127 -18.08 -8.33 -17.74
N VAL A 128 -17.28 -8.07 -16.69
CA VAL A 128 -17.80 -7.85 -15.34
C VAL A 128 -18.68 -6.60 -15.30
N GLY A 129 -18.23 -5.47 -15.87
CA GLY A 129 -19.03 -4.23 -15.91
C GLY A 129 -20.39 -4.41 -16.58
N MET A 130 -20.45 -5.19 -17.67
CA MET A 130 -21.72 -5.54 -18.33
C MET A 130 -22.64 -6.39 -17.45
N LEU A 131 -22.10 -7.36 -16.71
CA LEU A 131 -22.89 -8.20 -15.79
C LEU A 131 -23.52 -7.36 -14.66
N TYR A 132 -22.86 -6.28 -14.25
CA TYR A 132 -23.38 -5.33 -13.26
C TYR A 132 -24.22 -4.19 -13.87
N GLY A 133 -24.50 -4.23 -15.18
CA GLY A 133 -25.36 -3.26 -15.86
C GLY A 133 -24.71 -1.90 -16.12
N MET A 134 -23.38 -1.79 -16.10
CA MET A 134 -22.68 -0.55 -16.46
C MET A 134 -22.74 -0.29 -17.97
N SER A 135 -22.77 0.99 -18.34
CA SER A 135 -22.70 1.39 -19.75
C SER A 135 -21.34 1.00 -20.35
N LEU A 136 -21.32 0.71 -21.66
CA LEU A 136 -20.09 0.38 -22.40
C LEU A 136 -19.00 1.44 -22.25
N ARG A 137 -19.38 2.73 -22.13
CA ARG A 137 -18.44 3.83 -21.95
C ARG A 137 -17.81 3.79 -20.55
N ASP A 138 -18.61 3.61 -19.51
CA ASP A 138 -18.12 3.58 -18.14
C ASP A 138 -17.29 2.32 -17.87
N GLY A 139 -17.69 1.17 -18.44
CA GLY A 139 -16.91 -0.05 -18.39
C GLY A 139 -15.55 0.09 -19.08
N PHE A 140 -15.48 0.80 -20.22
CA PHE A 140 -14.22 1.04 -20.92
C PHE A 140 -13.30 1.98 -20.12
N LEU A 141 -13.86 3.03 -19.53
CA LEU A 141 -13.12 3.93 -18.63
C LEU A 141 -12.57 3.18 -17.40
N LEU A 142 -13.40 2.35 -16.76
CA LEU A 142 -12.97 1.51 -15.63
C LEU A 142 -11.86 0.53 -16.03
N SER A 143 -11.94 -0.01 -17.24
CA SER A 143 -10.94 -0.92 -17.79
C SER A 143 -9.60 -0.25 -18.08
N LEU A 144 -9.62 1.03 -18.49
CA LEU A 144 -8.40 1.83 -18.63
C LEU A 144 -7.78 2.15 -17.26
N LEU A 145 -8.60 2.49 -16.27
CA LEU A 145 -8.15 2.76 -14.90
C LEU A 145 -7.52 1.53 -14.23
N THR A 146 -7.96 0.32 -14.57
CA THR A 146 -7.35 -0.92 -14.05
C THR A 146 -6.09 -1.36 -14.80
N ASN A 147 -5.84 -0.76 -15.98
CA ASN A 147 -4.60 -1.00 -16.74
C ASN A 147 -3.43 -0.16 -16.23
N THR A 148 -3.69 1.01 -15.63
CA THR A 148 -2.64 1.80 -14.96
C THR A 148 -2.09 1.03 -13.77
N LYS A 149 -0.91 0.41 -13.94
CA LYS A 149 -0.18 -0.22 -12.85
C LYS A 149 0.34 0.87 -11.91
N GLY A 150 0.04 0.73 -10.62
CA GLY A 150 0.45 1.69 -9.60
C GLY A 150 1.82 1.36 -8.99
N VAL A 151 2.30 2.24 -8.11
CA VAL A 151 3.51 2.01 -7.30
C VAL A 151 3.39 0.71 -6.49
N VAL A 152 2.19 0.43 -5.96
CA VAL A 152 1.91 -0.78 -5.17
C VAL A 152 2.18 -2.07 -5.98
N ASP A 153 1.77 -2.12 -7.25
CA ASP A 153 2.01 -3.29 -8.09
C ASP A 153 3.51 -3.55 -8.29
N VAL A 154 4.29 -2.47 -8.47
CA VAL A 154 5.74 -2.56 -8.65
C VAL A 154 6.41 -3.02 -7.35
N VAL A 155 5.98 -2.52 -6.19
CA VAL A 155 6.49 -2.97 -4.88
C VAL A 155 6.26 -4.47 -4.69
N VAL A 156 5.06 -4.96 -4.98
CA VAL A 156 4.73 -6.39 -4.86
C VAL A 156 5.60 -7.23 -5.81
N LEU A 157 5.79 -6.78 -7.05
CA LEU A 157 6.66 -7.48 -8.01
C LEU A 157 8.11 -7.54 -7.53
N VAL A 158 8.65 -6.44 -7.00
CA VAL A 158 10.00 -6.39 -6.44
C VAL A 158 10.14 -7.35 -5.25
N GLN A 159 9.14 -7.42 -4.37
CA GLN A 159 9.13 -8.36 -3.25
C GLN A 159 9.07 -9.83 -3.70
N LEU A 160 8.31 -10.13 -4.75
CA LEU A 160 8.24 -11.49 -5.30
C LEU A 160 9.55 -11.90 -5.97
N TYR A 161 10.18 -10.97 -6.69
CA TYR A 161 11.49 -11.22 -7.31
C TYR A 161 12.57 -11.50 -6.27
N ASP A 162 12.58 -10.77 -5.15
CA ASP A 162 13.59 -10.90 -4.09
C ASP A 162 13.43 -12.19 -3.26
N LYS A 163 12.24 -12.80 -3.28
CA LYS A 163 11.93 -14.04 -2.56
C LYS A 163 12.21 -15.32 -3.38
N SER A 164 12.66 -15.16 -4.63
CA SER A 164 12.94 -16.26 -5.58
C SER A 164 14.44 -16.49 -5.72
#